data_AF-A0A822H3E4-F1
#
_entry.id   AF-A0A822H3E4-F1
#
_cell.length_a   1.000
_cell.length_b   1.000
_cell.length_c   1.000
_cell.angle_alpha   90.00
_cell.angle_beta   90.00
_cell.angle_gamma   90.00
#
_symmetry.space_group_name_H-M   'P 1'
#
loop_
_entity.id
_entity.type
_entity.pdbx_description
1 polymer ?
#
loop_
_entity_poly.entity_id
_entity_poly.type
_entity_poly.pdbx_seq_one_letter_code
_entity_poly.pdbx_strand_id
1 'polypeptide(L)'
;SGTVWRGIRDVDLNSKYKTGTKFAWWGISSCTTHIEVLESNQFLGKHGKRTLFSIECINGKSVAAHSYFKNTEKEIILMPGSYFEVLGQLNPAPDLHIIQLKEITPPITLIKPPFFKSNEQKPSSVVHKSSTISPSTSVIMSPTNLISSISNEIPPIISGMNNIICRIFVF
;
A
#
# COMPACT_ATOMS: atom_id res chain seq x y z
N SER A 1 -0.04 13.96 4.58
CA SER A 1 -1.36 13.33 4.63
C SER A 1 -2.25 13.99 3.59
N GLY A 2 -3.08 13.23 2.89
CA GLY A 2 -4.03 13.76 1.91
C GLY A 2 -5.05 12.70 1.50
N THR A 3 -6.16 13.13 0.91
CA THR A 3 -7.22 12.21 0.46
C THR A 3 -6.89 11.62 -0.90
N VAL A 4 -7.00 10.29 -1.01
CA VAL A 4 -6.90 9.56 -2.27
C VAL A 4 -8.14 8.69 -2.48
N TRP A 5 -8.42 8.38 -3.73
CA TRP A 5 -9.64 7.71 -4.14
C TRP A 5 -9.33 6.42 -4.88
N ARG A 6 -10.11 5.38 -4.63
CA ARG A 6 -10.03 4.10 -5.34
C ARG A 6 -11.42 3.56 -5.66
N GLY A 7 -11.67 3.32 -6.94
CA GLY A 7 -12.88 2.64 -7.40
C GLY A 7 -12.68 1.15 -7.60
N ILE A 8 -13.70 0.35 -7.28
CA ILE A 8 -13.79 -1.08 -7.60
C ILE A 8 -15.15 -1.34 -8.24
N ARG A 9 -15.16 -1.98 -9.41
CA ARG A 9 -16.37 -2.32 -10.17
C ARG A 9 -16.90 -3.69 -9.82
N ASP A 10 -18.17 -3.88 -10.16
CA ASP A 10 -18.93 -5.14 -10.11
C ASP A 10 -18.98 -5.79 -8.72
N VAL A 11 -18.78 -4.99 -7.66
CA VAL A 11 -18.73 -5.48 -6.27
C VAL A 11 -19.24 -4.46 -5.26
N ASP A 12 -20.01 -4.98 -4.31
CA ASP A 12 -20.41 -4.29 -3.08
C ASP A 12 -19.54 -4.84 -1.94
N LEU A 13 -18.76 -3.96 -1.31
CA LEU A 13 -17.90 -4.31 -0.19
C LEU A 13 -18.42 -3.77 1.15
N ASN A 14 -19.64 -3.22 1.20
CA ASN A 14 -20.20 -2.61 2.39
C ASN A 14 -20.30 -3.60 3.56
N SER A 15 -20.63 -4.86 3.30
CA SER A 15 -20.66 -5.91 4.32
C SER A 15 -19.29 -6.22 4.92
N LYS A 16 -18.21 -6.04 4.14
CA LYS A 16 -16.84 -6.39 4.52
C LYS A 16 -16.16 -5.33 5.40
N TYR A 17 -16.45 -4.05 5.15
CA TYR A 17 -15.77 -2.93 5.82
C TYR A 17 -16.72 -2.22 6.78
N LYS A 18 -16.91 -2.76 7.99
CA LYS A 18 -17.80 -2.15 8.97
C LYS A 18 -17.13 -0.99 9.70
N THR A 19 -17.88 0.07 9.96
CA THR A 19 -17.42 1.24 10.72
C THR A 19 -16.78 0.82 12.05
N GLY A 20 -15.65 1.44 12.40
CA GLY A 20 -14.86 1.14 13.60
C GLY A 20 -13.93 -0.07 13.47
N THR A 21 -14.02 -0.84 12.38
CA THR A 21 -13.07 -1.93 12.14
C THR A 21 -11.71 -1.38 11.74
N LYS A 22 -10.66 -2.06 12.21
CA LYS A 22 -9.26 -1.77 11.90
C LYS A 22 -8.63 -2.98 11.24
N PHE A 23 -7.88 -2.76 10.17
CA PHE A 23 -7.35 -3.86 9.37
C PHE A 23 -6.09 -3.47 8.60
N ALA A 24 -5.30 -4.48 8.24
CA ALA A 24 -4.15 -4.34 7.36
C ALA A 24 -4.58 -4.49 5.89
N TRP A 25 -4.13 -3.57 5.05
CA TRP A 25 -4.30 -3.61 3.61
C TRP A 25 -3.11 -4.31 2.96
N TRP A 26 -3.24 -5.61 2.69
CA TRP A 26 -2.11 -6.44 2.26
C TRP A 26 -1.64 -6.22 0.82
N GLY A 27 -2.52 -5.74 -0.06
CA GLY A 27 -2.21 -5.59 -1.48
C GLY A 27 -1.55 -4.26 -1.83
N ILE A 28 -0.74 -4.24 -2.89
CA ILE A 28 -0.40 -2.97 -3.57
C ILE A 28 -1.67 -2.47 -4.24
N SER A 29 -2.00 -1.18 -4.10
CA SER A 29 -3.21 -0.63 -4.70
C SER A 29 -2.99 0.75 -5.28
N SER A 30 -3.33 0.89 -6.56
CA SER A 30 -3.36 2.18 -7.25
C SER A 30 -4.58 2.99 -6.81
N CYS A 31 -4.37 4.27 -6.58
CA CYS A 31 -5.35 5.28 -6.20
C CYS A 31 -5.06 6.55 -6.99
N THR A 32 -6.00 7.50 -6.95
CA THR A 32 -5.83 8.81 -7.57
C THR A 32 -6.11 9.93 -6.56
N THR A 33 -5.43 11.06 -6.71
CA THR A 33 -5.81 12.31 -6.02
C THR A 33 -6.95 13.05 -6.74
N HIS A 34 -7.31 12.65 -7.96
CA HIS A 34 -8.27 13.33 -8.83
C HIS A 34 -9.51 12.46 -8.98
N ILE A 35 -10.55 12.77 -8.20
CA ILE A 35 -11.77 11.95 -8.16
C ILE A 35 -12.47 11.84 -9.53
N GLU A 36 -12.35 12.87 -10.37
CA GLU A 36 -12.91 12.92 -11.74
C GLU A 36 -12.39 11.78 -12.63
N VAL A 37 -11.15 11.31 -12.39
CA VAL A 37 -10.58 10.17 -13.12
C VAL A 37 -11.45 8.92 -12.97
N LEU A 38 -12.12 8.77 -11.82
CA LEU A 38 -12.95 7.61 -11.54
C LEU A 38 -14.25 7.58 -12.37
N GLU A 39 -14.68 8.68 -12.98
CA GLU A 39 -15.85 8.68 -13.86
C GLU A 39 -15.67 7.80 -15.11
N SER A 40 -14.42 7.53 -15.53
CA SER A 40 -14.14 6.64 -16.64
C SER A 40 -14.54 5.19 -16.31
N ASN A 41 -15.14 4.51 -17.29
CA ASN A 41 -15.52 3.10 -17.21
C ASN A 41 -14.34 2.15 -16.98
N GLN A 42 -13.10 2.61 -17.21
CA GLN A 42 -11.89 1.86 -16.88
C GLN A 42 -11.66 1.73 -15.37
N PHE A 43 -12.11 2.73 -14.60
CA PHE A 43 -11.92 2.78 -13.14
C PHE A 43 -13.22 2.45 -12.41
N LEU A 44 -14.03 3.43 -12.01
CA LEU A 44 -15.29 3.22 -11.29
C LEU A 44 -16.49 3.24 -12.25
N GLY A 45 -16.52 4.19 -13.18
CA GLY A 45 -17.66 4.41 -14.07
C GLY A 45 -18.89 4.99 -13.37
N LYS A 46 -19.97 5.16 -14.13
CA LYS A 46 -21.23 5.78 -13.67
C LYS A 46 -22.38 4.81 -13.44
N HIS A 47 -22.22 3.53 -13.78
CA HIS A 47 -23.28 2.52 -13.72
C HIS A 47 -22.76 1.18 -13.19
N GLY A 48 -23.68 0.37 -12.66
CA GLY A 48 -23.40 -0.96 -12.14
C GLY A 48 -22.95 -0.93 -10.69
N LYS A 49 -23.07 -2.09 -10.04
CA LYS A 49 -22.70 -2.28 -8.63
C LYS A 49 -21.22 -1.95 -8.45
N ARG A 50 -20.91 -0.97 -7.61
CA ARG A 50 -19.53 -0.48 -7.47
C ARG A 50 -19.26 0.08 -6.09
N THR A 51 -18.00 0.02 -5.71
CA THR A 51 -17.51 0.53 -4.42
C THR A 51 -16.45 1.61 -4.65
N LEU A 52 -16.62 2.76 -4.02
CA LEU A 52 -15.66 3.85 -3.96
C LEU A 52 -15.05 3.95 -2.55
N PHE A 53 -13.72 3.90 -2.46
CA PHE A 53 -12.99 4.20 -1.24
C PHE A 53 -12.53 5.66 -1.23
N SER A 54 -12.87 6.38 -0.15
CA SER A 54 -12.31 7.68 0.22
C SER A 54 -11.28 7.46 1.31
N ILE A 55 -10.00 7.69 1.03
CA ILE A 55 -8.91 7.26 1.91
C ILE A 55 -8.10 8.47 2.35
N GLU A 56 -8.13 8.81 3.65
CA GLU A 56 -7.16 9.73 4.24
C GLU A 56 -5.81 8.99 4.37
N CYS A 57 -4.87 9.28 3.48
CA CYS A 57 -3.62 8.55 3.32
C CYS A 57 -2.42 9.35 3.86
N ILE A 58 -1.54 8.67 4.59
CA ILE A 58 -0.31 9.19 5.17
C ILE A 58 0.90 8.81 4.31
N ASN A 59 1.00 7.53 3.89
CA ASN A 59 2.24 6.97 3.32
C ASN A 59 2.19 6.67 1.82
N GLY A 60 1.13 7.08 1.12
CA GLY A 60 0.98 6.89 -0.32
C GLY A 60 2.11 7.52 -1.12
N LYS A 61 2.51 6.86 -2.21
CA LYS A 61 3.62 7.31 -3.08
C LYS A 61 3.10 7.72 -4.44
N SER A 62 3.37 8.97 -4.82
CA SER A 62 3.11 9.41 -6.18
C SER A 62 4.03 8.69 -7.14
N VAL A 63 3.44 8.13 -8.20
CA VAL A 63 4.18 7.55 -9.33
C VAL A 63 3.90 8.31 -10.62
N ALA A 64 3.27 9.49 -10.53
CA ALA A 64 2.88 10.28 -11.69
C ALA A 64 4.05 10.62 -12.64
N ALA A 65 5.26 10.76 -12.11
CA ALA A 65 6.47 11.00 -12.92
C ALA A 65 6.96 9.76 -13.70
N HIS A 66 6.57 8.57 -13.25
CA HIS A 66 6.96 7.28 -13.80
C HIS A 66 5.82 6.58 -14.55
N SER A 67 4.58 7.09 -14.45
CA SER A 67 3.42 6.54 -15.14
C SER A 67 3.46 6.88 -16.63
N TYR A 68 2.96 5.94 -17.45
CA TYR A 68 2.74 6.13 -18.87
C TYR A 68 1.75 7.29 -19.14
N PHE A 69 0.75 7.44 -18.27
CA PHE A 69 -0.25 8.51 -18.30
C PHE A 69 0.22 9.70 -17.47
N LYS A 70 1.28 10.35 -17.96
CA LYS A 70 1.90 11.50 -17.29
C LYS A 70 0.84 12.58 -17.01
N ASN A 71 0.75 12.98 -15.75
CA ASN A 71 -0.05 14.11 -15.22
C ASN A 71 -1.58 14.01 -15.27
N THR A 72 -2.18 12.99 -15.90
CA THR A 72 -3.64 12.88 -16.02
C THR A 72 -4.27 12.09 -14.88
N GLU A 73 -3.73 10.93 -14.54
CA GLU A 73 -4.30 10.05 -13.51
C GLU A 73 -3.88 10.45 -12.09
N LYS A 74 -2.80 11.23 -11.95
CA LYS A 74 -2.18 11.65 -10.68
C LYS A 74 -2.13 10.51 -9.66
N GLU A 75 -1.56 9.41 -10.14
CA GLU A 75 -1.55 8.11 -9.50
C GLU A 75 -0.75 8.11 -8.20
N ILE A 76 -1.36 7.55 -7.16
CA ILE A 76 -0.79 7.28 -5.85
C ILE A 76 -0.85 5.79 -5.57
N ILE A 77 0.29 5.19 -5.23
CA ILE A 77 0.37 3.80 -4.79
C ILE A 77 0.22 3.73 -3.26
N LEU A 78 -0.78 3.00 -2.81
CA LEU A 78 -0.89 2.52 -1.44
C LEU A 78 0.06 1.34 -1.25
N MET A 79 0.86 1.43 -0.19
CA MET A 79 1.83 0.41 0.16
C MET A 79 1.14 -0.80 0.79
N PRO A 80 1.63 -2.02 0.53
CA PRO A 80 1.14 -3.20 1.22
C PRO A 80 1.47 -3.11 2.71
N GLY A 81 0.58 -3.62 3.55
CA GLY A 81 0.72 -3.57 5.00
C GLY A 81 0.34 -2.21 5.62
N SER A 82 -0.12 -1.23 4.85
CA SER A 82 -0.75 -0.02 5.42
C SER A 82 -1.95 -0.41 6.28
N TYR A 83 -2.11 0.26 7.43
CA TYR A 83 -3.14 -0.06 8.41
C TYR A 83 -4.24 1.00 8.37
N PHE A 84 -5.50 0.58 8.34
CA PHE A 84 -6.64 1.48 8.16
C PHE A 84 -7.71 1.27 9.20
N GLU A 85 -8.42 2.34 9.51
CA GLU A 85 -9.70 2.34 10.23
C GLU A 85 -10.83 2.73 9.28
N VAL A 86 -11.95 2.02 9.36
CA VAL A 86 -13.18 2.39 8.65
C VAL A 86 -13.90 3.46 9.45
N LEU A 87 -13.97 4.67 8.91
CA LEU A 87 -14.63 5.81 9.57
C LEU A 87 -16.14 5.84 9.33
N GLY A 88 -16.58 5.37 8.16
CA GLY A 88 -17.99 5.44 7.80
C GLY A 88 -18.29 4.82 6.45
N GLN A 89 -19.58 4.67 6.17
CA GLN A 89 -20.10 4.12 4.93
C GLN A 89 -21.30 4.95 4.47
N LEU A 90 -21.44 5.18 3.17
CA LEU A 90 -22.56 5.91 2.56
C LEU A 90 -22.99 5.21 1.28
N ASN A 91 -24.30 5.04 1.08
CA ASN A 91 -24.87 4.42 -0.12
C ASN A 91 -25.79 5.43 -0.83
N PRO A 92 -25.24 6.42 -1.55
CA PRO A 92 -26.03 7.51 -2.11
C PRO A 92 -26.91 7.06 -3.29
N ALA A 93 -26.62 5.91 -3.88
CA ALA A 93 -27.43 5.28 -4.92
C ALA A 93 -27.48 3.75 -4.68
N PRO A 94 -28.47 3.03 -5.25
CA PRO A 94 -28.61 1.58 -5.05
C PRO A 94 -27.38 0.77 -5.50
N ASP A 95 -26.64 1.27 -6.49
CA ASP A 95 -25.50 0.60 -7.11
C ASP A 95 -24.14 1.20 -6.72
N LEU A 96 -24.11 2.25 -5.89
CA LEU A 96 -22.88 2.92 -5.45
C LEU A 96 -22.72 2.84 -3.93
N HIS A 97 -21.63 2.22 -3.50
CA HIS A 97 -21.24 2.12 -2.10
C HIS A 97 -19.97 2.93 -1.86
N ILE A 98 -19.98 3.83 -0.88
CA ILE A 98 -18.83 4.65 -0.50
C ILE A 98 -18.36 4.19 0.87
N ILE A 99 -17.05 3.93 1.00
CA ILE A 99 -16.40 3.54 2.25
C ILE A 99 -15.30 4.56 2.56
N GLN A 100 -15.38 5.19 3.73
CA GLN A 100 -14.37 6.12 4.19
C GLN A 100 -13.36 5.42 5.08
N LEU A 101 -12.08 5.55 4.72
CA LEU A 101 -10.95 4.98 5.44
C LEU A 101 -10.01 6.08 5.91
N LYS A 102 -9.32 5.81 7.01
CA LYS A 102 -8.18 6.60 7.48
C LYS A 102 -6.99 5.70 7.73
N GLU A 103 -5.86 6.03 7.13
CA GLU A 103 -4.60 5.38 7.44
C GLU A 103 -4.19 5.74 8.86
N ILE A 104 -3.85 4.72 9.64
CA ILE A 104 -3.45 4.83 11.04
C ILE A 104 -2.14 4.07 11.26
N THR A 105 -1.44 4.39 12.34
CA THR A 105 -0.25 3.63 12.74
C THR A 105 -0.65 2.20 13.09
N PRO A 106 0.05 1.17 12.56
CA PRO A 106 -0.25 -0.21 12.92
C PRO A 106 0.03 -0.45 14.42
N PRO A 107 -0.72 -1.36 15.08
CA PRO A 107 -0.55 -1.65 16.50
C PRO A 107 0.77 -2.37 16.81
N ILE A 108 1.39 -2.97 15.78
CA ILE A 108 2.68 -3.65 15.87
C ILE A 108 3.60 -3.15 14.75
N THR A 109 4.89 -3.02 15.07
CA THR A 109 5.92 -2.79 14.05
C THR A 109 6.27 -4.11 13.39
N LEU A 110 5.84 -4.29 12.13
CA LEU A 110 6.11 -5.52 11.37
C LEU A 110 7.60 -5.69 11.05
N ILE A 111 8.28 -4.61 10.67
CA ILE A 111 9.69 -4.61 10.29
C ILE A 111 10.38 -3.47 11.02
N LYS A 112 11.41 -3.78 11.81
CA LYS A 112 12.26 -2.76 12.43
C LYS A 112 12.98 -1.98 11.31
N PRO A 113 13.03 -0.63 11.38
CA PRO A 113 13.77 0.14 10.38
C PRO A 113 15.21 -0.37 10.25
N PRO A 114 15.74 -0.52 9.03
CA PRO A 114 17.06 -1.11 8.80
C PRO A 114 18.20 -0.26 9.38
N PHE A 115 17.94 1.03 9.64
CA PHE A 115 18.91 1.95 10.22
C PHE A 115 18.29 2.68 11.41
N PHE A 116 18.87 2.49 12.58
CA PHE A 116 18.63 3.36 13.72
C PHE A 116 19.31 4.70 13.44
N LYS A 117 18.63 5.82 13.69
CA LYS A 117 19.33 7.10 13.83
C LYS A 117 20.17 6.99 15.08
N SER A 118 21.47 6.70 14.95
CA SER A 118 22.41 6.97 16.04
C SER A 118 22.25 8.44 16.38
N ASN A 119 21.95 8.76 17.64
CA ASN A 119 22.06 10.13 18.11
C ASN A 119 23.44 10.65 17.67
N GLU A 120 23.47 11.74 16.92
CA GLU A 120 24.71 12.45 16.58
C GLU A 120 25.34 12.95 17.89
N GLN A 121 26.13 12.10 18.54
CA GLN A 121 27.18 12.57 19.43
C GLN A 121 28.23 13.18 18.51
N LYS A 122 28.21 14.52 18.44
CA LYS A 122 29.29 15.34 17.90
C LYS A 122 30.63 14.73 18.34
N PRO A 123 31.49 14.27 17.41
CA PRO A 123 32.71 13.58 17.82
C PRO A 123 33.67 14.58 18.46
N SER A 124 33.91 14.38 19.76
CA SER A 124 35.08 14.90 20.46
C SER A 124 36.33 14.35 19.79
N SER A 125 37.23 15.23 19.39
CA SER A 125 38.49 14.90 18.72
C SER A 125 39.31 13.90 19.53
N VAL A 126 39.40 12.64 19.07
CA VAL A 126 40.42 11.70 19.57
C VAL A 126 41.05 10.98 18.39
N VAL A 127 42.29 11.37 18.13
CA VAL A 127 43.23 10.77 17.18
C VAL A 127 43.61 9.38 17.69
N HIS A 128 43.35 8.31 16.93
CA HIS A 128 44.11 7.07 17.07
C HIS A 128 44.35 6.36 15.73
N LYS A 129 45.60 5.88 15.62
CA LYS A 129 46.29 5.36 14.44
C LYS A 129 45.68 4.08 13.87
N SER A 130 45.71 3.97 12.55
CA SER A 130 45.36 2.77 11.78
C SER A 130 46.31 1.60 12.04
N SER A 131 45.75 0.41 12.20
CA SER A 131 46.45 -0.88 12.03
C SER A 131 45.59 -1.86 11.23
N THR A 132 46.29 -2.74 10.51
CA THR A 132 45.89 -3.45 9.28
C THR A 132 45.59 -4.94 9.53
N ILE A 133 44.92 -5.61 8.56
CA ILE A 133 44.87 -7.08 8.24
C ILE A 133 43.76 -7.87 9.01
N SER A 134 42.93 -8.78 8.47
CA SER A 134 42.72 -9.54 7.20
C SER A 134 41.25 -10.03 7.11
N PRO A 135 40.69 -10.37 5.93
CA PRO A 135 39.37 -11.01 5.85
C PRO A 135 39.45 -12.54 5.94
N SER A 136 38.67 -13.14 6.84
CA SER A 136 38.36 -14.57 6.85
C SER A 136 37.16 -14.86 5.96
N THR A 137 37.25 -15.97 5.24
CA THR A 137 36.32 -16.49 4.23
C THR A 137 34.87 -16.60 4.72
N SER A 138 33.92 -15.97 4.01
CA SER A 138 32.49 -16.24 4.16
C SER A 138 32.03 -17.30 3.15
N VAL A 139 31.44 -18.37 3.69
CA VAL A 139 30.80 -19.45 2.93
C VAL A 139 29.44 -18.95 2.42
N ILE A 140 29.24 -19.00 1.10
CA ILE A 140 27.96 -18.70 0.45
C ILE A 140 27.06 -19.94 0.57
N MET A 141 25.90 -19.82 1.23
CA MET A 141 24.83 -20.83 1.16
C MET A 141 23.64 -20.31 0.35
N SER A 142 23.25 -21.12 -0.64
CA SER A 142 22.17 -20.88 -1.62
C SER A 142 20.77 -20.79 -0.99
N PRO A 143 19.90 -19.87 -1.45
CA PRO A 143 18.53 -19.77 -0.96
C PRO A 143 17.63 -20.74 -1.72
N THR A 144 17.32 -21.91 -1.15
CA THR A 144 16.31 -22.80 -1.78
C THR A 144 15.35 -23.47 -0.79
N ASN A 145 15.45 -23.25 0.52
CA ASN A 145 14.59 -23.97 1.48
C ASN A 145 13.84 -23.07 2.47
N LEU A 146 13.09 -22.07 1.99
CA LEU A 146 12.21 -21.28 2.85
C LEU A 146 10.80 -21.03 2.27
N ILE A 147 10.24 -21.99 1.53
CA ILE A 147 8.90 -21.83 0.91
C ILE A 147 7.84 -22.82 1.46
N SER A 148 8.20 -23.83 2.27
CA SER A 148 7.22 -24.86 2.67
C SER A 148 6.41 -24.58 3.95
N SER A 149 6.57 -23.45 4.64
CA SER A 149 5.97 -23.26 5.99
C SER A 149 4.98 -22.09 6.15
N ILE A 150 4.60 -21.36 5.09
CA ILE A 150 3.72 -20.16 5.20
C ILE A 150 2.32 -20.37 4.57
N SER A 151 1.92 -21.61 4.23
CA SER A 151 0.68 -21.82 3.47
C SER A 151 -0.62 -21.86 4.29
N ASN A 152 -0.59 -21.81 5.64
CA ASN A 152 -1.76 -22.22 6.42
C ASN A 152 -2.53 -21.12 7.18
N GLU A 153 -2.19 -19.82 7.08
CA GLU A 153 -2.94 -18.76 7.80
C GLU A 153 -3.27 -17.49 6.98
N ILE A 154 -3.55 -17.61 5.68
CA ILE A 154 -3.98 -16.46 4.86
C ILE A 154 -5.41 -16.71 4.36
N PRO A 155 -6.42 -15.92 4.78
CA PRO A 155 -7.75 -16.00 4.18
C PRO A 155 -7.67 -15.62 2.69
N PRO A 156 -8.51 -16.20 1.83
CA PRO A 156 -8.31 -16.16 0.38
C PRO A 156 -8.48 -14.73 -0.15
N ILE A 157 -7.38 -14.05 -0.45
CA ILE A 157 -7.36 -12.80 -1.22
C ILE A 157 -6.90 -13.13 -2.64
N ILE A 158 -7.72 -13.87 -3.38
CA ILE A 158 -7.51 -14.05 -4.82
C ILE A 158 -8.88 -14.07 -5.52
N SER A 159 -9.44 -12.89 -5.78
CA SER A 159 -10.51 -12.72 -6.77
C SER A 159 -10.61 -11.25 -7.20
N GLY A 160 -9.55 -10.74 -7.83
CA GLY A 160 -9.59 -9.35 -8.34
C GLY A 160 -8.27 -8.75 -8.82
N MET A 161 -7.17 -9.52 -8.86
CA MET A 161 -5.85 -8.99 -9.25
C MET A 161 -5.68 -8.75 -10.76
N ASN A 162 -6.69 -9.03 -11.60
CA ASN A 162 -6.46 -9.10 -13.05
C ASN A 162 -6.60 -7.77 -13.82
N ASN A 163 -6.99 -6.64 -13.23
CA ASN A 163 -7.30 -5.45 -14.05
C ASN A 163 -6.62 -4.12 -13.66
N ILE A 164 -5.83 -4.04 -12.59
CA ILE A 164 -5.14 -2.78 -12.23
C ILE A 164 -3.63 -2.94 -12.00
N ILE A 165 -3.14 -4.14 -11.70
CA ILE A 165 -1.68 -4.41 -11.70
C ILE A 165 -1.11 -4.38 -13.13
N CYS A 166 -1.95 -4.61 -14.15
CA CYS A 166 -1.56 -4.68 -15.57
C CYS A 166 -0.96 -3.42 -16.19
N ARG A 167 -0.76 -2.31 -15.47
CA ARG A 167 -0.14 -1.10 -16.06
C ARG A 167 1.06 -0.52 -15.30
N ILE A 168 1.44 -1.11 -14.17
CA ILE A 168 2.64 -0.69 -13.41
C ILE A 168 3.84 -1.61 -13.68
N PHE A 169 3.60 -2.83 -14.19
CA PHE A 169 4.66 -3.75 -14.61
C PHE A 169 4.48 -4.14 -16.08
N VAL A 170 4.89 -3.25 -16.99
CA VAL A 170 5.28 -3.64 -18.35
C VAL A 170 6.78 -3.35 -18.45
N PHE A 171 7.58 -4.38 -18.16
CA PHE A 171 8.89 -4.59 -18.79
C PHE A 171 8.76 -5.82 -19.66
#